data_AF-D5UQV6-F1
#
_entry.id   AF-D5UQV6-F1
#
_cell.length_a   1.000
_cell.length_b   1.000
_cell.length_c   1.000
_cell.angle_alpha   90.00
_cell.angle_beta   90.00
_cell.angle_gamma   90.00
#
_symmetry.space_group_name_H-M   'P 1'
#
loop_
_entity.id
_entity.type
_entity.pdbx_description
1 polymer ?
#
loop_
_entity_poly.entity_id
_entity_poly.type
_entity_poly.pdbx_seq_one_letter_code
_entity_poly.pdbx_strand_id
1 'polypeptide(L)'
;MIDSMGHDRQDRFPDDHVPGGNAGRPWQPRGDLGDLDPDALFGAFGQPLTDGPTIEWMPGMADQMLRELAPLLAEDGIDITADALDTDLATLQAALDRAVARHNHTLATPTGEQRSWCTSTLRLLAESIDTDNLDLAEGILETVPPESPDGKATVAGVIGVGAQLLDSWLTTPPAGINKTAAATIVIRPPRWHGERAAIDLLALARKNKAHLSHGKIIAAHGGHTTLYGTALAVTAVLAAWADHTKTTVTNLAGTHLR
;
A
#
# COMPACT_ATOMS: atom_id res chain seq x y z
N MET A 1 -22.57 51.22 -55.97
CA MET A 1 -23.97 51.06 -55.52
C MET A 1 -24.15 49.56 -55.28
N ILE A 2 -23.99 49.06 -54.05
CA ILE A 2 -24.96 49.13 -52.92
C ILE A 2 -26.27 48.46 -53.35
N ASP A 3 -26.87 47.46 -52.70
CA ASP A 3 -26.60 46.65 -51.50
C ASP A 3 -27.79 45.65 -51.39
N SER A 4 -27.57 44.57 -50.65
CA SER A 4 -28.50 43.89 -49.73
C SER A 4 -29.67 42.98 -50.17
N MET A 5 -29.51 41.73 -49.68
CA MET A 5 -30.45 40.89 -48.90
C MET A 5 -31.67 40.27 -49.62
N GLY A 6 -32.01 38.99 -49.41
CA GLY A 6 -31.47 37.95 -48.55
C GLY A 6 -32.46 36.76 -48.43
N HIS A 7 -31.92 35.58 -48.10
CA HIS A 7 -32.57 34.36 -47.58
C HIS A 7 -33.57 33.65 -48.54
N ASP A 8 -33.56 32.33 -48.76
CA ASP A 8 -33.48 31.21 -47.83
C ASP A 8 -33.51 29.88 -48.64
N ARG A 9 -33.22 28.74 -47.98
CA ARG A 9 -33.38 27.33 -48.44
C ARG A 9 -32.29 26.70 -49.32
N GLN A 10 -31.47 25.84 -48.70
CA GLN A 10 -31.16 24.53 -49.28
C GLN A 10 -31.29 23.43 -48.22
N ASP A 11 -31.85 22.33 -48.70
CA ASP A 11 -32.38 21.18 -47.96
C ASP A 11 -31.32 20.20 -47.44
N ARG A 12 -31.61 19.70 -46.23
CA ARG A 12 -31.47 18.35 -45.67
C ARG A 12 -30.54 17.33 -46.35
N PHE A 13 -29.55 16.87 -45.56
CA PHE A 13 -29.13 15.46 -45.48
C PHE A 13 -29.06 15.03 -44.01
N PRO A 14 -29.29 13.73 -43.69
CA PRO A 14 -29.60 13.27 -42.33
C PRO A 14 -28.36 13.02 -41.45
N ASP A 15 -28.58 13.18 -40.14
CA ASP A 15 -27.65 12.92 -39.04
C ASP A 15 -27.29 11.43 -38.91
N ASP A 16 -25.99 11.11 -39.00
CA ASP A 16 -25.41 9.92 -38.37
C ASP A 16 -24.48 10.37 -37.23
N HIS A 17 -24.90 10.03 -36.00
CA HIS A 17 -24.18 10.28 -34.76
C HIS A 17 -22.89 9.46 -34.68
N VAL A 18 -21.76 10.15 -34.70
CA VAL A 18 -20.48 9.66 -34.16
C VAL A 18 -20.30 10.27 -32.76
N PRO A 19 -20.29 9.51 -31.66
CA PRO A 19 -19.95 10.07 -30.35
C PRO A 19 -18.45 10.36 -30.30
N GLY A 20 -18.13 11.65 -30.37
CA GLY A 20 -16.78 12.18 -30.27
C GLY A 20 -16.12 11.94 -28.91
N GLY A 21 -14.80 11.75 -28.97
CA GLY A 21 -13.94 11.72 -27.81
C GLY A 21 -13.97 13.04 -27.04
N ASN A 22 -13.97 12.94 -25.71
CA ASN A 22 -13.84 14.09 -24.84
C ASN A 22 -12.38 14.19 -24.34
N ALA A 23 -11.56 14.88 -25.13
CA ALA A 23 -10.32 15.46 -24.63
C ALA A 23 -10.65 16.78 -23.92
N GLY A 24 -10.18 16.93 -22.67
CA GLY A 24 -10.03 18.25 -22.05
C GLY A 24 -10.99 18.57 -20.90
N ARG A 25 -10.71 18.02 -19.72
CA ARG A 25 -10.85 18.78 -18.47
C ARG A 25 -9.58 18.59 -17.61
N PRO A 26 -8.81 19.65 -17.33
CA PRO A 26 -7.80 19.58 -16.29
C PRO A 26 -8.48 19.40 -14.93
N TRP A 27 -7.91 18.52 -14.10
CA TRP A 27 -8.33 18.29 -12.73
C TRP A 27 -8.27 19.61 -11.94
N GLN A 28 -9.39 20.02 -11.35
CA GLN A 28 -9.43 21.10 -10.36
C GLN A 28 -9.22 20.49 -8.97
N PRO A 29 -8.29 21.02 -8.15
CA PRO A 29 -8.10 20.55 -6.79
C PRO A 29 -9.36 20.87 -5.98
N ARG A 30 -10.04 19.82 -5.53
CA ARG A 30 -11.15 19.96 -4.58
C ARG A 30 -10.56 20.00 -3.18
N GLY A 31 -10.60 21.17 -2.56
CA GLY A 31 -10.41 21.37 -1.13
C GLY A 31 -8.96 21.48 -0.66
N ASP A 32 -8.71 22.52 0.13
CA ASP A 32 -7.48 22.78 0.84
C ASP A 32 -7.11 21.57 1.74
N LEU A 33 -5.89 21.07 1.65
CA LEU A 33 -5.35 19.99 2.49
C LEU A 33 -5.05 20.45 3.93
N GLY A 34 -5.50 21.66 4.30
CA GLY A 34 -5.30 22.27 5.62
C GLY A 34 -6.38 21.95 6.66
N ASP A 35 -7.59 21.53 6.24
CA ASP A 35 -8.75 21.35 7.13
C ASP A 35 -9.28 19.90 7.14
N LEU A 36 -8.38 18.92 7.22
CA LEU A 36 -8.80 17.55 7.52
C LEU A 36 -9.06 17.44 9.02
N ASP A 37 -10.34 17.57 9.39
CA ASP A 37 -10.84 17.21 10.72
C ASP A 37 -10.58 15.71 10.97
N PRO A 38 -9.75 15.34 11.96
CA PRO A 38 -9.45 13.94 12.26
C PRO A 38 -10.70 13.14 12.65
N ASP A 39 -11.76 13.78 13.15
CA ASP A 39 -12.99 13.10 13.57
C ASP A 39 -13.92 12.78 12.38
N ALA A 40 -13.80 13.52 11.27
CA ALA A 40 -14.55 13.25 10.04
C ALA A 40 -14.09 11.98 9.31
N LEU A 41 -12.88 11.46 9.61
CA LEU A 41 -12.40 10.17 9.09
C LEU A 41 -13.12 8.96 9.71
N PHE A 42 -13.81 9.14 10.85
CA PHE A 42 -14.41 8.04 11.61
C PHE A 42 -15.95 7.95 11.52
N GLY A 43 -16.62 8.91 10.86
CA GLY A 43 -18.08 9.09 10.98
C GLY A 43 -18.98 8.30 10.00
N ALA A 44 -18.45 7.60 9.01
CA ALA A 44 -19.25 6.95 7.97
C ALA A 44 -19.05 5.43 7.90
N PHE A 45 -19.11 4.76 9.05
CA PHE A 45 -19.26 3.30 9.10
C PHE A 45 -20.73 2.95 8.94
N GLY A 46 -21.09 2.50 7.73
CA GLY A 46 -22.26 1.65 7.53
C GLY A 46 -22.14 0.40 8.40
N GLN A 47 -23.30 -0.13 8.81
CA GLN A 47 -23.52 -1.17 9.81
C GLN A 47 -22.44 -2.27 9.91
N PRO A 48 -22.15 -2.78 11.12
CA PRO A 48 -21.11 -3.79 11.32
C PRO A 48 -21.46 -5.08 10.58
N LEU A 49 -20.57 -5.51 9.68
CA LEU A 49 -20.49 -6.90 9.26
C LEU A 49 -20.14 -7.71 10.52
N THR A 50 -21.16 -8.36 11.06
CA THR A 50 -21.08 -9.25 12.22
C THR A 50 -20.52 -10.58 11.73
N ASP A 51 -19.20 -10.62 11.62
CA ASP A 51 -18.32 -11.77 11.87
C ASP A 51 -16.90 -11.33 11.50
N GLY A 52 -16.30 -10.52 12.38
CA GLY A 52 -14.87 -10.25 12.31
C GLY A 52 -14.08 -11.54 12.59
N PRO A 53 -12.83 -11.66 12.10
CA PRO A 53 -11.98 -12.78 12.45
C PRO A 53 -11.95 -12.92 13.98
N THR A 54 -12.37 -14.09 14.47
CA THR A 54 -12.34 -14.38 15.90
C THR A 54 -10.89 -14.39 16.33
N ILE A 55 -10.48 -13.40 17.13
CA ILE A 55 -9.19 -13.42 17.81
C ILE A 55 -9.28 -14.51 18.87
N GLU A 56 -8.88 -15.73 18.51
CA GLU A 56 -8.76 -16.84 19.43
C GLU A 56 -7.52 -16.61 20.30
N TRP A 57 -7.73 -16.26 21.57
CA TRP A 57 -6.65 -16.17 22.54
C TRP A 57 -6.07 -17.55 22.80
N MET A 58 -4.92 -17.86 22.20
CA MET A 58 -4.14 -19.05 22.52
C MET A 58 -3.28 -18.81 23.78
N PRO A 59 -3.47 -19.58 24.87
CA PRO A 59 -2.59 -19.51 26.04
C PRO A 59 -1.14 -19.80 25.64
N GLY A 60 -0.20 -18.90 25.98
CA GLY A 60 1.25 -19.03 25.70
C GLY A 60 1.82 -18.07 24.65
N MET A 61 0.98 -17.36 23.88
CA MET A 61 1.42 -16.31 22.93
C MET A 61 2.10 -15.13 23.64
N ALA A 62 1.59 -14.73 24.80
CA ALA A 62 2.19 -13.66 25.61
C ALA A 62 3.61 -14.04 26.06
N ASP A 63 3.85 -15.29 26.45
CA ASP A 63 5.17 -15.78 26.87
C ASP A 63 6.14 -15.92 25.69
N GLN A 64 5.64 -16.26 24.49
CA GLN A 64 6.47 -16.24 23.28
C GLN A 64 6.87 -14.81 22.91
N MET A 65 5.92 -13.89 22.87
CA MET A 65 6.19 -12.48 22.56
C MET A 65 7.14 -11.87 23.61
N LEU A 66 6.96 -12.17 24.89
CA LEU A 66 7.88 -11.73 25.94
C LEU A 66 9.29 -12.30 25.75
N ARG A 67 9.43 -13.56 25.33
CA ARG A 67 10.75 -14.15 25.00
C ARG A 67 11.42 -13.43 23.83
N GLU A 68 10.66 -13.05 22.81
CA GLU A 68 11.18 -12.33 21.64
C GLU A 68 11.55 -10.87 21.95
N LEU A 69 10.82 -10.23 22.88
CA LEU A 69 11.08 -8.87 23.34
C LEU A 69 12.17 -8.78 24.42
N ALA A 70 12.39 -9.85 25.20
CA ALA A 70 13.39 -9.92 26.27
C ALA A 70 14.77 -9.35 25.89
N PRO A 71 15.40 -9.72 24.76
CA PRO A 71 16.70 -9.15 24.38
C PRO A 71 16.63 -7.63 24.15
N LEU A 72 15.54 -7.12 23.58
CA LEU A 72 15.35 -5.69 23.32
C LEU A 72 15.10 -4.91 24.61
N LEU A 73 14.44 -5.51 25.59
CA LEU A 73 14.22 -4.92 26.91
C LEU A 73 15.52 -4.91 27.75
N ALA A 74 16.34 -5.96 27.62
CA ALA A 74 17.63 -6.03 28.28
C ALA A 74 18.61 -4.94 27.79
N GLU A 75 18.55 -4.56 26.51
CA GLU A 75 19.30 -3.40 25.98
C GLU A 75 18.90 -2.08 26.66
N ASP A 76 17.63 -1.95 27.08
CA ASP A 76 17.11 -0.81 27.83
C ASP A 76 17.35 -0.95 29.36
N GLY A 77 18.08 -1.99 29.79
CA GLY A 77 18.40 -2.26 31.20
C GLY A 77 17.28 -2.96 31.98
N ILE A 78 16.24 -3.44 31.31
CA ILE A 78 15.10 -4.12 31.93
C ILE A 78 15.24 -5.63 31.73
N ASP A 79 15.55 -6.32 32.82
CA ASP A 79 15.56 -7.79 32.84
C ASP A 79 14.21 -8.32 33.31
N ILE A 80 13.34 -8.68 32.36
CA ILE A 80 12.04 -9.31 32.65
C ILE A 80 12.15 -10.76 33.14
N THR A 81 13.36 -11.34 33.10
CA THR A 81 13.63 -12.71 33.56
C THR A 81 14.16 -12.76 34.99
N ALA A 82 14.46 -11.60 35.59
CA ALA A 82 14.90 -11.49 36.97
C ALA A 82 13.76 -11.79 37.96
N ASP A 83 14.13 -12.38 39.10
CA ASP A 83 13.19 -12.73 40.18
C ASP A 83 12.46 -11.51 40.78
N ALA A 84 13.01 -10.31 40.61
CA ALA A 84 12.39 -9.05 41.00
C ALA A 84 12.66 -7.96 39.95
N LEU A 85 11.58 -7.41 39.39
CA LEU A 85 11.64 -6.24 38.52
C LEU A 85 11.89 -4.98 39.38
N ASP A 86 13.08 -4.40 39.23
CA ASP A 86 13.46 -3.14 39.87
C ASP A 86 13.18 -1.96 38.92
N THR A 87 11.94 -1.80 38.48
CA THR A 87 11.52 -0.74 37.55
C THR A 87 10.05 -0.39 37.77
N ASP A 88 9.72 0.90 37.71
CA ASP A 88 8.33 1.35 37.83
C ASP A 88 7.51 1.04 36.57
N LEU A 89 6.19 1.00 36.72
CA LEU A 89 5.27 0.60 35.65
C LEU A 89 5.33 1.53 34.42
N ALA A 90 5.55 2.83 34.60
CA ALA A 90 5.58 3.77 33.47
C ALA A 90 6.85 3.59 32.64
N THR A 91 7.99 3.38 33.31
CA THR A 91 9.26 3.05 32.64
C THR A 91 9.18 1.71 31.91
N LEU A 92 8.57 0.70 32.53
CA LEU A 92 8.35 -0.61 31.91
C LEU A 92 7.47 -0.51 30.66
N GLN A 93 6.34 0.20 30.74
CA GLN A 93 5.45 0.39 29.59
C GLN A 93 6.16 1.09 28.43
N ALA A 94 6.91 2.16 28.72
CA ALA A 94 7.63 2.90 27.69
C ALA A 94 8.72 2.05 27.01
N ALA A 95 9.38 1.15 27.77
CA ALA A 95 10.35 0.22 27.22
C ALA A 95 9.70 -0.88 26.38
N LEU A 96 8.56 -1.43 26.82
CA LEU A 96 7.78 -2.39 26.04
C LEU A 96 7.32 -1.78 24.71
N ASP A 97 6.81 -0.55 24.72
CA ASP A 97 6.39 0.15 23.50
C ASP A 97 7.57 0.30 22.51
N ARG A 98 8.76 0.65 23.01
CA ARG A 98 9.98 0.75 22.18
C ARG A 98 10.43 -0.61 21.66
N ALA A 99 10.42 -1.65 22.51
CA ALA A 99 10.81 -3.01 22.14
C ALA A 99 9.89 -3.58 21.06
N VAL A 100 8.57 -3.43 21.22
CA VAL A 100 7.56 -3.83 20.22
C VAL A 100 7.77 -3.06 18.92
N ALA A 101 7.97 -1.74 18.98
CA ALA A 101 8.22 -0.94 17.79
C ALA A 101 9.49 -1.39 17.04
N ARG A 102 10.58 -1.69 17.76
CA ARG A 102 11.82 -2.23 17.20
C ARG A 102 11.63 -3.62 16.60
N HIS A 103 10.95 -4.52 17.31
CA HIS A 103 10.67 -5.86 16.83
C HIS A 103 9.84 -5.83 15.53
N ASN A 104 8.75 -5.05 15.51
CA ASN A 104 7.92 -4.87 14.31
C ASN A 104 8.71 -4.26 13.15
N HIS A 105 9.60 -3.30 13.43
CA HIS A 105 10.47 -2.72 12.41
C HIS A 105 11.41 -3.76 11.81
N THR A 106 11.97 -4.67 12.62
CA THR A 106 12.78 -5.80 12.16
C THR A 106 11.98 -6.72 11.25
N LEU A 107 10.77 -7.12 11.65
CA LEU A 107 9.90 -7.98 10.84
C LEU A 107 9.54 -7.34 9.49
N ALA A 108 9.37 -6.02 9.45
CA ALA A 108 9.07 -5.27 8.24
C ALA A 108 10.33 -4.85 7.44
N THR A 109 11.53 -5.20 7.88
CA THR A 109 12.79 -4.87 7.20
C THR A 109 13.54 -6.16 6.86
N PRO A 110 12.97 -7.04 6.02
CA PRO A 110 13.62 -8.28 5.67
C PRO A 110 14.91 -8.01 4.88
N THR A 111 15.91 -8.84 5.14
CA THR A 111 17.23 -8.79 4.49
C THR A 111 17.55 -10.15 3.86
N GLY A 112 18.62 -10.21 3.06
CA GLY A 112 19.08 -11.46 2.45
C GLY A 112 18.00 -12.19 1.65
N GLU A 113 17.89 -13.50 1.87
CA GLU A 113 16.97 -14.39 1.15
C GLU A 113 15.50 -14.03 1.37
N GLN A 114 15.11 -13.65 2.60
CA GLN A 114 13.73 -13.26 2.90
C GLN A 114 13.29 -12.05 2.08
N ARG A 115 14.20 -11.08 1.88
CA ARG A 115 13.94 -9.94 1.00
C ARG A 115 13.67 -10.40 -0.44
N SER A 116 14.48 -11.32 -0.96
CA SER A 116 14.30 -11.89 -2.30
C SER A 116 12.98 -12.65 -2.46
N TRP A 117 12.51 -13.33 -1.41
CA TRP A 117 11.17 -13.94 -1.40
C TRP A 117 10.07 -12.87 -1.44
N CYS A 118 10.22 -11.79 -0.67
CA CYS A 118 9.25 -10.69 -0.67
C CYS A 118 9.17 -9.97 -2.02
N THR A 119 10.31 -9.67 -2.66
CA THR A 119 10.34 -9.04 -3.98
C THR A 119 9.78 -9.95 -5.07
N SER A 120 10.09 -11.26 -5.01
CA SER A 120 9.51 -12.26 -5.92
C SER A 120 7.99 -12.37 -5.77
N THR A 121 7.48 -12.32 -4.54
CA THR A 121 6.04 -12.31 -4.25
C THR A 121 5.38 -11.08 -4.84
N LEU A 122 5.93 -9.88 -4.59
CA LEU A 122 5.42 -8.63 -5.16
C LEU A 122 5.42 -8.63 -6.70
N ARG A 123 6.42 -9.26 -7.32
CA ARG A 123 6.50 -9.39 -8.78
C ARG A 123 5.36 -10.25 -9.33
N LEU A 124 5.14 -11.44 -8.77
CA LEU A 124 4.05 -12.34 -9.19
C LEU A 124 2.68 -11.68 -9.00
N LEU A 125 2.51 -10.93 -7.90
CA LEU A 125 1.30 -10.18 -7.65
C LEU A 125 1.09 -9.08 -8.69
N ALA A 126 2.12 -8.26 -8.95
CA ALA A 126 2.00 -7.18 -9.93
C ALA A 126 1.66 -7.69 -11.34
N GLU A 127 2.25 -8.82 -11.75
CA GLU A 127 1.94 -9.46 -13.03
C GLU A 127 0.50 -10.00 -13.07
N SER A 128 0.04 -10.65 -12.00
CA SER A 128 -1.31 -11.21 -11.92
C SER A 128 -2.38 -10.12 -11.91
N ILE A 129 -2.16 -9.04 -11.15
CA ILE A 129 -3.09 -7.90 -11.07
C ILE A 129 -3.13 -7.13 -12.38
N ASP A 130 -1.97 -6.88 -13.03
CA ASP A 130 -1.92 -6.19 -14.33
C ASP A 130 -2.65 -6.94 -15.44
N THR A 131 -2.66 -8.27 -15.37
CA THR A 131 -3.36 -9.15 -16.32
C THR A 131 -4.81 -9.47 -15.93
N ASP A 132 -5.35 -8.79 -14.92
CA ASP A 132 -6.71 -8.98 -14.38
C ASP A 132 -6.98 -10.42 -13.88
N ASN A 133 -5.93 -11.18 -13.56
CA ASN A 133 -6.02 -12.49 -12.96
C ASN A 133 -6.06 -12.39 -11.42
N LEU A 134 -7.15 -11.82 -10.92
CA LEU A 134 -7.32 -11.51 -9.50
C LEU A 134 -7.44 -12.77 -8.63
N ASP A 135 -8.01 -13.86 -9.15
CA ASP A 135 -8.09 -15.15 -8.43
C ASP A 135 -6.69 -15.70 -8.12
N LEU A 136 -5.76 -15.61 -9.09
CA LEU A 136 -4.37 -16.00 -8.87
C LEU A 136 -3.69 -15.06 -7.88
N ALA A 137 -3.92 -13.75 -7.99
CA ALA A 137 -3.35 -12.77 -7.07
C ALA A 137 -3.82 -13.01 -5.62
N GLU A 138 -5.10 -13.30 -5.43
CA GLU A 138 -5.68 -13.67 -4.14
C GLU A 138 -5.07 -14.97 -3.62
N GLY A 139 -4.99 -16.02 -4.44
CA GLY A 139 -4.36 -17.28 -4.05
C GLY A 139 -2.89 -17.12 -3.62
N ILE A 140 -2.12 -16.25 -4.31
CA ILE A 140 -0.74 -15.92 -3.89
C ILE A 140 -0.75 -15.24 -2.51
N LEU A 141 -1.63 -14.27 -2.29
CA LEU A 141 -1.72 -13.52 -1.03
C LEU A 141 -2.12 -14.41 0.15
N GLU A 142 -3.01 -15.37 -0.06
CA GLU A 142 -3.39 -16.36 0.96
C GLU A 142 -2.23 -17.28 1.35
N THR A 143 -1.25 -17.48 0.46
CA THR A 143 -0.07 -18.29 0.78
C THR A 143 0.99 -17.56 1.61
N VAL A 144 0.87 -16.23 1.78
CA VAL A 144 1.83 -15.43 2.55
C VAL A 144 1.48 -15.52 4.03
N PRO A 145 2.27 -16.23 4.85
CA PRO A 145 1.95 -16.39 6.27
C PRO A 145 2.24 -15.10 7.06
N PRO A 146 1.56 -14.88 8.20
CA PRO A 146 1.88 -13.77 9.10
C PRO A 146 3.32 -13.86 9.65
N GLU A 147 3.76 -15.08 9.96
CA GLU A 147 5.11 -15.39 10.45
C GLU A 147 5.70 -16.56 9.66
N SER A 148 7.02 -16.59 9.49
CA SER A 148 7.71 -17.67 8.79
C SER A 148 8.98 -18.07 9.54
N PRO A 149 9.08 -19.32 10.05
CA PRO A 149 10.31 -19.81 10.66
C PRO A 149 11.39 -20.11 9.61
N ASP A 150 11.01 -20.32 8.36
CA ASP A 150 11.90 -20.73 7.27
C ASP A 150 12.56 -19.54 6.53
N GLY A 151 12.35 -18.30 7.01
CA GLY A 151 12.86 -17.11 6.32
C GLY A 151 12.16 -16.81 4.98
N LYS A 152 10.96 -17.36 4.74
CA LYS A 152 10.13 -17.05 3.56
C LYS A 152 9.47 -15.69 3.73
N ALA A 153 8.84 -15.22 2.64
CA ALA A 153 8.03 -14.00 2.67
C ALA A 153 6.96 -14.08 3.76
N THR A 154 6.82 -13.02 4.53
CA THR A 154 5.75 -12.85 5.53
C THR A 154 4.90 -11.64 5.19
N VAL A 155 3.72 -11.54 5.79
CA VAL A 155 2.83 -10.37 5.63
C VAL A 155 3.60 -9.08 5.95
N ALA A 156 4.27 -9.02 7.11
CA ALA A 156 5.05 -7.85 7.51
C ALA A 156 6.21 -7.56 6.56
N GLY A 157 6.94 -8.59 6.13
CA GLY A 157 8.08 -8.44 5.22
C GLY A 157 7.67 -7.92 3.83
N VAL A 158 6.58 -8.45 3.26
CA VAL A 158 6.08 -8.02 1.94
C VAL A 158 5.55 -6.58 2.00
N ILE A 159 4.79 -6.22 3.04
CA ILE A 159 4.34 -4.84 3.28
C ILE A 159 5.55 -3.91 3.40
N GLY A 160 6.52 -4.29 4.23
CA GLY A 160 7.71 -3.50 4.50
C GLY A 160 8.55 -3.24 3.26
N VAL A 161 8.82 -4.27 2.46
CA VAL A 161 9.55 -4.18 1.18
C VAL A 161 8.78 -3.34 0.17
N GLY A 162 7.47 -3.57 0.01
CA GLY A 162 6.64 -2.78 -0.89
C GLY A 162 6.64 -1.30 -0.50
N ALA A 163 6.51 -0.98 0.78
CA ALA A 163 6.57 0.39 1.29
C ALA A 163 7.93 1.06 1.03
N GLN A 164 9.05 0.36 1.22
CA GLN A 164 10.40 0.88 0.90
C GLN A 164 10.57 1.17 -0.59
N LEU A 165 10.09 0.26 -1.43
CA LEU A 165 10.15 0.43 -2.88
C LEU A 165 9.32 1.64 -3.31
N LEU A 166 8.10 1.79 -2.80
CA LEU A 166 7.25 2.94 -3.08
C LEU A 166 7.89 4.26 -2.62
N ASP A 167 8.44 4.31 -1.40
CA ASP A 167 9.19 5.47 -0.89
C ASP A 167 10.34 5.85 -1.84
N SER A 168 11.15 4.86 -2.23
CA SER A 168 12.28 5.05 -3.14
C SER A 168 11.82 5.52 -4.52
N TRP A 169 10.84 4.84 -5.12
CA TRP A 169 10.37 5.06 -6.48
C TRP A 169 9.67 6.41 -6.65
N LEU A 170 8.92 6.86 -5.64
CA LEU A 170 8.19 8.13 -5.72
C LEU A 170 9.06 9.33 -5.33
N THR A 171 10.10 9.13 -4.52
CA THR A 171 11.07 10.18 -4.17
C THR A 171 12.13 10.35 -5.25
N THR A 172 12.68 9.23 -5.74
CA THR A 172 13.77 9.16 -6.71
C THR A 172 13.47 8.06 -7.73
N PRO A 173 12.66 8.36 -8.77
CA PRO A 173 12.34 7.37 -9.79
C PRO A 173 13.59 6.83 -10.51
N PRO A 174 13.56 5.58 -10.98
CA PRO A 174 14.60 5.03 -11.85
C PRO A 174 14.85 5.92 -13.08
N ALA A 175 16.08 5.86 -13.61
CA ALA A 175 16.45 6.60 -14.81
C ALA A 175 15.52 6.24 -15.98
N GLY A 176 15.06 7.26 -16.73
CA GLY A 176 14.10 7.09 -17.82
C GLY A 176 12.62 7.13 -17.40
N ILE A 177 12.34 7.19 -16.10
CA ILE A 177 10.98 7.32 -15.57
C ILE A 177 10.78 8.75 -15.04
N ASN A 178 9.81 9.47 -15.60
CA ASN A 178 9.51 10.83 -15.15
C ASN A 178 8.75 10.80 -13.80
N LYS A 179 9.13 11.68 -12.86
CA LYS A 179 8.38 11.95 -11.62
C LYS A 179 6.90 12.26 -11.87
N THR A 180 6.55 12.87 -13.00
CA THR A 180 5.15 13.17 -13.32
C THR A 180 4.33 11.94 -13.72
N ALA A 181 4.95 10.82 -14.11
CA ALA A 181 4.24 9.56 -14.34
C ALA A 181 3.62 9.02 -13.04
N ALA A 182 4.14 9.42 -11.87
CA ALA A 182 3.54 9.12 -10.58
C ALA A 182 2.26 9.94 -10.28
N ALA A 183 2.04 11.07 -10.97
CA ALA A 183 0.82 11.86 -10.81
C ALA A 183 -0.39 11.23 -11.52
N THR A 184 -0.14 10.31 -12.45
CA THR A 184 -1.16 9.55 -13.20
C THR A 184 -1.45 8.17 -12.60
N ILE A 185 -0.93 7.85 -11.41
CA ILE A 185 -1.23 6.57 -10.74
C ILE A 185 -2.72 6.53 -10.41
N VAL A 186 -3.43 5.65 -11.11
CA VAL A 186 -4.82 5.31 -10.84
C VAL A 186 -4.86 3.83 -10.43
N ILE A 187 -5.47 3.55 -9.29
CA ILE A 187 -5.79 2.18 -8.91
C ILE A 187 -6.98 1.76 -9.79
N ARG A 188 -6.70 0.95 -10.80
CA ARG A 188 -7.65 0.55 -11.85
C ARG A 188 -8.35 -0.82 -11.71
N PRO A 189 -7.98 -1.77 -10.82
CA PRO A 189 -8.70 -3.04 -10.75
C PRO A 189 -10.08 -2.86 -10.08
N PRO A 190 -11.07 -3.71 -10.42
CA PRO A 190 -12.41 -3.63 -9.87
C PRO A 190 -12.37 -3.86 -8.35
N ARG A 191 -12.52 -2.78 -7.56
CA ARG A 191 -12.77 -2.75 -6.10
C ARG A 191 -12.20 -3.96 -5.34
N TRP A 192 -10.89 -4.16 -5.43
CA TRP A 192 -10.22 -5.21 -4.68
C TRP A 192 -10.07 -4.76 -3.21
N HIS A 193 -10.12 -5.71 -2.28
CA HIS A 193 -9.91 -5.41 -0.87
C HIS A 193 -8.50 -4.82 -0.68
N GLY A 194 -8.36 -3.81 0.19
CA GLY A 194 -7.10 -3.07 0.34
C GLY A 194 -6.97 -1.80 -0.52
N GLU A 195 -7.95 -1.43 -1.35
CA GLU A 195 -7.91 -0.18 -2.12
C GLU A 195 -7.65 1.05 -1.24
N ARG A 196 -8.36 1.18 -0.12
CA ARG A 196 -8.15 2.30 0.83
C ARG A 196 -6.73 2.27 1.42
N ALA A 197 -6.24 1.10 1.81
CA ALA A 197 -4.87 0.94 2.31
C ALA A 197 -3.83 1.32 1.24
N ALA A 198 -4.07 0.99 -0.03
CA ALA A 198 -3.21 1.38 -1.15
C ALA A 198 -3.16 2.90 -1.32
N ILE A 199 -4.31 3.58 -1.25
CA ILE A 199 -4.40 5.04 -1.34
C ILE A 199 -3.60 5.71 -0.21
N ASP A 200 -3.80 5.26 1.03
CA ASP A 200 -3.09 5.78 2.21
C ASP A 200 -1.58 5.54 2.09
N LEU A 201 -1.19 4.34 1.66
CA LEU A 201 0.21 3.97 1.46
C LEU A 201 0.87 4.85 0.38
N LEU A 202 0.22 5.07 -0.76
CA LEU A 202 0.71 5.97 -1.81
C LEU A 202 0.80 7.42 -1.33
N ALA A 203 -0.15 7.88 -0.50
CA ALA A 203 -0.12 9.23 0.07
C ALA A 203 1.09 9.43 1.01
N LEU A 204 1.45 8.41 1.78
CA LEU A 204 2.66 8.41 2.61
C LEU A 204 3.94 8.26 1.78
N ALA A 205 3.91 7.41 0.76
CA ALA A 205 5.07 7.14 -0.09
C ALA A 205 5.53 8.38 -0.87
N ARG A 206 4.57 9.19 -1.35
CA ARG A 206 4.87 10.50 -1.97
C ARG A 206 5.60 11.47 -1.03
N LYS A 207 5.53 11.23 0.28
CA LYS A 207 6.21 12.01 1.32
C LYS A 207 7.46 11.30 1.86
N ASN A 208 7.88 10.19 1.26
CA ASN A 208 8.97 9.32 1.72
C ASN A 208 8.78 8.83 3.17
N LYS A 209 7.55 8.42 3.51
CA LYS A 209 7.15 8.04 4.87
C LYS A 209 6.43 6.70 4.94
N ALA A 210 6.19 6.01 3.82
CA ALA A 210 5.40 4.78 3.81
C ALA A 210 6.05 3.70 4.65
N HIS A 211 7.36 3.46 4.51
CA HIS A 211 8.04 2.42 5.26
C HIS A 211 8.13 2.74 6.75
N LEU A 212 8.34 4.00 7.12
CA LEU A 212 8.36 4.40 8.53
C LEU A 212 6.97 4.40 9.18
N SER A 213 5.90 4.47 8.38
CA SER A 213 4.53 4.65 8.86
C SER A 213 3.59 3.49 8.53
N HIS A 214 4.08 2.38 7.95
CA HIS A 214 3.22 1.26 7.55
C HIS A 214 2.48 0.65 8.75
N GLY A 215 3.04 0.71 9.97
CA GLY A 215 2.37 0.23 11.18
C GLY A 215 1.06 0.97 11.46
N LYS A 216 0.95 2.24 11.06
CA LYS A 216 -0.30 3.02 11.16
C LYS A 216 -1.35 2.53 10.17
N ILE A 217 -0.93 2.12 8.99
CA ILE A 217 -1.82 1.55 7.96
C ILE A 217 -2.30 0.16 8.41
N ILE A 218 -1.39 -0.67 8.93
CA ILE A 218 -1.72 -1.98 9.51
C ILE A 218 -2.71 -1.83 10.68
N ALA A 219 -2.49 -0.84 11.56
CA ALA A 219 -3.42 -0.57 12.66
C ALA A 219 -4.80 -0.11 12.18
N ALA A 220 -4.88 0.66 11.09
CA ALA A 220 -6.13 1.18 10.56
C ALA A 220 -6.93 0.16 9.73
N HIS A 221 -6.26 -0.71 8.97
CA HIS A 221 -6.88 -1.58 7.97
C HIS A 221 -6.73 -3.09 8.26
N GLY A 222 -5.84 -3.46 9.17
CA GLY A 222 -5.39 -4.83 9.40
C GLY A 222 -4.22 -5.22 8.48
N GLY A 223 -3.41 -6.19 8.94
CA GLY A 223 -2.22 -6.65 8.21
C GLY A 223 -2.54 -7.23 6.83
N HIS A 224 -3.54 -8.10 6.75
CA HIS A 224 -3.96 -8.71 5.48
C HIS A 224 -4.44 -7.64 4.49
N THR A 225 -5.38 -6.78 4.87
CA THR A 225 -5.85 -5.68 4.01
C THR A 225 -4.72 -4.77 3.55
N THR A 226 -3.74 -4.52 4.43
CA THR A 226 -2.55 -3.71 4.09
C THR A 226 -1.64 -4.41 3.09
N LEU A 227 -1.51 -5.73 3.17
CA LEU A 227 -0.78 -6.54 2.19
C LEU A 227 -1.39 -6.41 0.79
N TYR A 228 -2.72 -6.55 0.67
CA TYR A 228 -3.43 -6.34 -0.60
C TYR A 228 -3.25 -4.92 -1.12
N GLY A 229 -3.39 -3.93 -0.23
CA GLY A 229 -3.16 -2.53 -0.57
C GLY A 229 -1.73 -2.26 -1.03
N THR A 230 -0.74 -2.95 -0.46
CA THR A 230 0.66 -2.84 -0.89
C THR A 230 0.85 -3.40 -2.30
N ALA A 231 0.29 -4.58 -2.59
CA ALA A 231 0.33 -5.18 -3.93
C ALA A 231 -0.33 -4.27 -4.97
N LEU A 232 -1.49 -3.70 -4.65
CA LEU A 232 -2.20 -2.72 -5.47
C LEU A 232 -1.36 -1.47 -5.75
N ALA A 233 -0.78 -0.87 -4.72
CA ALA A 233 0.01 0.35 -4.84
C ALA A 233 1.25 0.12 -5.72
N VAL A 234 1.97 -0.99 -5.50
CA VAL A 234 3.14 -1.38 -6.32
C VAL A 234 2.73 -1.57 -7.77
N THR A 235 1.65 -2.33 -8.02
CA THR A 235 1.16 -2.58 -9.39
C THR A 235 0.76 -1.28 -10.08
N ALA A 236 0.05 -0.39 -9.38
CA ALA A 236 -0.41 0.86 -9.97
C ALA A 236 0.75 1.79 -10.36
N VAL A 237 1.84 1.81 -9.58
CA VAL A 237 3.08 2.52 -9.97
C VAL A 237 3.70 1.91 -11.23
N LEU A 238 3.86 0.58 -11.26
CA LEU A 238 4.45 -0.13 -12.39
C LEU A 238 3.61 0.04 -13.67
N ALA A 239 2.28 -0.01 -13.57
CA ALA A 239 1.37 0.18 -14.69
C ALA A 239 1.46 1.62 -15.24
N ALA A 240 1.51 2.63 -14.38
CA ALA A 240 1.70 4.02 -14.81
C ALA A 240 3.04 4.23 -15.52
N TRP A 241 4.10 3.55 -15.07
CA TRP A 241 5.41 3.57 -15.72
C TRP A 241 5.42 2.80 -17.05
N ALA A 242 4.74 1.66 -17.11
CA ALA A 242 4.57 0.86 -18.33
C ALA A 242 3.90 1.68 -19.44
N ASP A 243 2.82 2.37 -19.10
CA ASP A 243 2.08 3.28 -20.00
C ASP A 243 2.97 4.41 -20.55
N HIS A 244 3.84 4.96 -19.68
CA HIS A 244 4.73 6.06 -20.01
C HIS A 244 5.92 5.61 -20.89
N THR A 245 6.50 4.46 -20.56
CA THR A 245 7.73 3.94 -21.21
C THR A 245 7.45 2.98 -22.37
N LYS A 246 6.17 2.69 -22.67
CA LYS A 246 5.74 1.78 -23.73
C LYS A 246 6.33 0.37 -23.57
N THR A 247 6.32 -0.12 -22.34
CA THR A 247 6.73 -1.49 -21.97
C THR A 247 5.60 -2.17 -21.20
N THR A 248 5.84 -3.37 -20.67
CA THR A 248 4.88 -4.13 -19.85
C THR A 248 5.21 -4.04 -18.36
N VAL A 249 4.21 -4.25 -17.50
CA VAL A 249 4.44 -4.39 -16.05
C VAL A 249 5.40 -5.53 -15.76
N THR A 250 5.28 -6.67 -16.43
CA THR A 250 6.21 -7.81 -16.33
C THR A 250 7.68 -7.40 -16.52
N ASN A 251 7.97 -6.61 -17.56
CA ASN A 251 9.34 -6.15 -17.83
C ASN A 251 9.86 -5.21 -16.73
N LEU A 252 9.02 -4.28 -16.26
CA LEU A 252 9.40 -3.35 -15.19
C LEU A 252 9.54 -4.07 -13.85
N ALA A 253 8.64 -5.01 -13.55
CA ALA A 253 8.67 -5.83 -12.34
C ALA A 253 9.95 -6.68 -12.30
N GLY A 254 10.32 -7.37 -13.39
CA GLY A 254 11.59 -8.11 -13.47
C GLY A 254 12.86 -7.24 -13.38
N THR A 255 12.74 -5.95 -13.62
CA THR A 255 13.86 -5.00 -13.54
C THR A 255 13.97 -4.38 -12.15
N HIS A 256 12.86 -3.98 -11.55
CA HIS A 256 12.82 -3.13 -10.36
C HIS A 256 12.41 -3.85 -9.07
N LEU A 257 11.83 -5.06 -9.15
CA LEU A 257 11.54 -5.92 -8.00
C LEU A 257 12.60 -7.03 -7.89
N ARG A 258 13.74 -6.71 -7.27
CA ARG A 258 14.86 -7.63 -7.02
C ARG A 258 15.22 -7.64 -5.55
#